data_AF-A0A7S4FFJ6-F1
#
_entry.id   AF-A0A7S4FFJ6-F1
#
_cell.length_a   1.000
_cell.length_b   1.000
_cell.length_c   1.000
_cell.angle_alpha   90.00
_cell.angle_beta   90.00
_cell.angle_gamma   90.00
#
_symmetry.space_group_name_H-M   'P 1'
#
loop_
_entity.id
_entity.type
_entity.pdbx_description
1 polymer ?
#
loop_
_entity_poly.entity_id
_entity_poly.type
_entity_poly.pdbx_seq_one_letter_code
_entity_poly.pdbx_strand_id
1 'polypeptide(L)'
;MRLLRIFLNDVGHDGEQDHDTERMQQMWVEGWFLFSLLWSVGGIVDYEGRQKLDKWLKTEVGLSESAATAKKRKEGDAPARHKFLTQWPEKRMLYDYMYSKEETKFVYWMDTVGEFKIPVDAHFHEVIVP
;
A
#
# COMPACT_ATOMS: atom_id res chain seq x y z
N MET A 1 1.89 -19.98 2.28
CA MET A 1 2.95 -18.98 2.56
C MET A 1 4.36 -19.58 2.70
N ARG A 2 4.67 -20.76 2.13
CA ARG A 2 6.07 -21.24 2.09
C ARG A 2 6.90 -20.44 1.08
N LEU A 3 6.30 -20.09 -0.07
CA LEU A 3 6.95 -19.39 -1.18
C LEU A 3 7.45 -17.98 -0.85
N LEU A 4 6.62 -17.13 -0.23
CA LEU A 4 7.03 -15.76 0.09
C LEU A 4 8.12 -15.73 1.17
N ARG A 5 8.05 -16.66 2.13
CA ARG A 5 9.10 -16.87 3.12
C ARG A 5 10.38 -17.42 2.51
N ILE A 6 10.28 -18.39 1.60
CA ILE A 6 11.42 -18.91 0.85
C ILE A 6 12.08 -17.79 0.03
N PHE A 7 11.30 -16.96 -0.65
CA PHE A 7 11.81 -15.84 -1.44
C PHE A 7 12.48 -14.77 -0.56
N LEU A 8 11.88 -14.42 0.59
CA LEU A 8 12.48 -13.46 1.52
C LEU A 8 13.77 -14.00 2.16
N ASN A 9 13.82 -15.30 2.50
CA ASN A 9 15.05 -15.95 2.97
C ASN A 9 16.14 -15.98 1.90
N ASP A 10 15.79 -16.15 0.62
CA ASP A 10 16.76 -16.19 -0.50
C ASP A 10 17.35 -14.79 -0.81
N VAL A 11 16.60 -13.72 -0.51
CA VAL A 11 17.09 -12.33 -0.61
C VAL A 11 17.92 -11.94 0.63
N GLY A 12 17.78 -12.67 1.74
CA GLY A 12 18.58 -12.49 2.94
C GLY A 12 19.97 -13.09 2.79
N HIS A 13 21.02 -12.28 2.90
CA HIS A 13 22.38 -12.79 3.07
C HIS A 13 22.46 -13.71 4.30
N ASP A 14 23.21 -14.81 4.23
CA ASP A 14 23.39 -15.91 5.22
C ASP A 14 23.89 -15.49 6.63
N GLY A 15 23.32 -14.45 7.21
CA GLY A 15 23.48 -14.04 8.60
C GLY A 15 22.25 -14.42 9.40
N GLU A 16 22.44 -14.61 10.71
CA GLU A 16 21.39 -14.87 11.69
C GLU A 16 20.32 -13.77 11.59
N GLN A 17 19.24 -14.06 10.85
CA GLN A 17 18.19 -13.08 10.55
C GLN A 17 17.31 -12.91 11.80
N ASP A 18 17.40 -11.73 12.41
CA ASP A 18 16.54 -11.37 13.53
C ASP A 18 15.06 -11.36 13.08
N HIS A 19 14.18 -11.89 13.92
CA HIS A 19 12.74 -12.00 13.65
C HIS A 19 12.10 -10.65 13.30
N ASP A 20 12.63 -9.56 13.86
CA ASP A 20 12.17 -8.21 13.56
C ASP A 20 12.53 -7.76 12.14
N THR A 21 13.66 -8.23 11.59
CA THR A 21 14.06 -7.96 10.20
C THR A 21 13.14 -8.67 9.21
N GLU A 22 12.82 -9.94 9.44
CA GLU A 22 11.85 -10.69 8.61
C GLU A 22 10.50 -9.98 8.57
N ARG A 23 10.04 -9.51 9.73
CA ARG A 23 8.77 -8.78 9.86
C ARG A 23 8.77 -7.47 9.07
N MET A 24 9.84 -6.68 9.14
CA MET A 24 9.96 -5.43 8.37
C MET A 24 9.98 -5.68 6.87
N GLN A 25 10.73 -6.69 6.41
CA GLN A 25 10.76 -7.08 5.00
C GLN A 25 9.38 -7.51 4.49
N GLN A 26 8.64 -8.28 5.31
CA GLN A 26 7.27 -8.65 4.98
C GLN A 26 6.37 -7.42 4.83
N MET A 27 6.47 -6.45 5.75
CA MET A 27 5.71 -5.20 5.66
C MET A 27 6.06 -4.41 4.38
N TRP A 28 7.34 -4.34 4.00
CA TRP A 28 7.77 -3.69 2.77
C TRP A 28 7.17 -4.35 1.52
N VAL A 29 7.27 -5.67 1.42
CA VAL A 29 6.72 -6.40 0.27
C VAL A 29 5.20 -6.24 0.20
N GLU A 30 4.52 -6.36 1.34
CA GLU A 30 3.08 -6.16 1.42
C GLU A 30 2.66 -4.74 1.00
N GLY A 31 3.33 -3.71 1.52
CA GLY A 31 3.04 -2.32 1.21
C GLY A 31 3.26 -2.00 -0.28
N TRP A 32 4.40 -2.39 -0.83
CA TRP A 32 4.70 -2.19 -2.25
C TRP A 32 3.78 -2.99 -3.16
N PHE A 33 3.47 -4.24 -2.82
CA PHE A 33 2.54 -5.06 -3.59
C PHE A 33 1.16 -4.39 -3.70
N LEU A 34 0.63 -3.91 -2.57
CA LEU A 34 -0.67 -3.24 -2.56
C LEU A 34 -0.63 -1.88 -3.27
N PHE A 35 0.46 -1.12 -3.14
CA PHE A 35 0.65 0.12 -3.88
C PHE A 35 0.68 -0.12 -5.41
N SER A 36 1.43 -1.13 -5.86
CA SER A 36 1.47 -1.53 -7.27
C SER A 36 0.12 -2.05 -7.77
N LEU A 37 -0.61 -2.83 -6.97
CA LEU A 37 -1.96 -3.29 -7.30
C LEU A 37 -2.93 -2.12 -7.50
N LEU A 38 -2.89 -1.14 -6.59
CA LEU A 38 -3.75 0.04 -6.65
C LEU A 38 -3.55 0.81 -7.95
N TRP A 39 -2.31 1.04 -8.36
CA TRP A 39 -2.00 1.84 -9.56
C TRP A 39 -2.09 1.05 -10.86
N SER A 40 -1.83 -0.25 -10.84
CA SER A 40 -2.01 -1.09 -12.04
C SER A 40 -3.48 -1.21 -12.44
N VAL A 41 -4.37 -1.52 -11.50
CA VAL A 41 -5.81 -1.63 -11.78
C VAL A 41 -6.49 -0.27 -11.77
N GLY A 42 -6.11 0.61 -10.84
CA GLY A 42 -6.67 1.96 -10.73
C GLY A 42 -6.29 2.89 -11.88
N GLY A 43 -5.19 2.61 -12.58
CA GLY A 43 -4.73 3.40 -13.72
C GLY A 43 -5.61 3.26 -14.96
N ILE A 44 -6.33 2.14 -15.10
CA ILE A 44 -7.17 1.84 -16.28
C ILE A 44 -8.65 2.11 -16.08
N VAL A 45 -9.07 2.53 -14.88
CA VAL A 45 -10.46 2.83 -14.54
C VAL A 45 -10.69 4.33 -14.34
N ASP A 46 -11.94 4.73 -14.49
CA ASP A 46 -12.40 6.09 -14.22
C ASP A 46 -12.51 6.38 -12.71
N TYR A 47 -12.91 7.60 -12.37
CA TYR A 47 -13.04 8.04 -10.98
C TYR A 47 -14.01 7.16 -10.17
N GLU A 48 -15.14 6.76 -10.75
CA GLU A 48 -16.11 5.89 -10.06
C GLU A 48 -15.53 4.48 -9.82
N GLY A 49 -14.80 3.94 -10.81
CA GLY A 49 -14.07 2.69 -10.68
C GLY A 49 -13.00 2.74 -9.58
N ARG A 50 -12.26 3.86 -9.49
CA ARG A 50 -11.29 4.11 -8.42
C ARG A 50 -11.95 4.12 -7.03
N GLN A 51 -13.12 4.73 -6.88
CA GLN A 51 -13.87 4.69 -5.62
C GLN A 51 -14.32 3.28 -5.23
N LYS A 52 -14.76 2.48 -6.22
CA LYS A 52 -15.13 1.08 -5.99
C LYS A 52 -13.92 0.24 -5.56
N LEU A 53 -12.77 0.42 -6.22
CA LEU A 53 -11.53 -0.28 -5.88
C LEU A 53 -10.99 0.13 -4.49
N ASP A 54 -11.01 1.43 -4.16
CA ASP A 54 -10.66 1.96 -2.83
C ASP A 54 -11.48 1.26 -1.73
N LYS A 55 -12.80 1.24 -1.89
CA LYS A 55 -13.71 0.61 -0.93
C LYS A 55 -13.48 -0.89 -0.81
N TRP A 56 -13.27 -1.58 -1.94
CA TRP A 56 -12.99 -3.01 -1.96
C TRP A 56 -11.68 -3.35 -1.24
N LEU A 57 -10.59 -2.62 -1.52
CA LEU A 57 -9.31 -2.80 -0.83
C LEU A 57 -9.44 -2.57 0.68
N LYS A 58 -10.10 -1.49 1.11
CA LYS A 58 -10.33 -1.21 2.54
C LYS A 58 -11.13 -2.29 3.26
N THR A 59 -12.15 -2.85 2.59
CA THR A 59 -13.09 -3.79 3.21
C THR A 59 -12.61 -5.24 3.15
N GLU A 60 -12.20 -5.72 1.97
CA GLU A 60 -11.97 -7.15 1.73
C GLU A 60 -10.55 -7.60 2.09
N VAL A 61 -9.58 -6.70 1.96
CA VAL A 61 -8.16 -6.97 2.26
C VAL A 61 -7.86 -6.70 3.76
N GLY A 62 -8.82 -6.16 4.50
CA GLY A 62 -8.69 -5.91 5.95
C GLY A 62 -7.76 -4.75 6.27
N LEU A 63 -7.69 -3.78 5.36
CA LEU A 63 -6.74 -2.66 5.39
C LEU A 63 -7.20 -1.48 6.28
N SER A 64 -8.49 -1.41 6.60
CA SER A 64 -9.04 -0.49 7.61
C SER A 64 -9.02 -1.11 9.00
N GLU A 65 -8.74 -0.32 10.05
CA GLU A 65 -8.86 -0.77 11.43
C GLU A 65 -10.29 -1.20 11.77
N SER A 66 -11.29 -0.58 11.14
CA SER A 66 -12.70 -0.97 11.27
C SER A 66 -13.05 -2.29 10.55
N ALA A 67 -12.22 -2.79 9.64
CA ALA A 67 -12.42 -4.10 9.03
C ALA A 67 -12.11 -5.26 10.00
N ALA A 68 -11.44 -5.00 11.13
CA ALA A 68 -11.39 -5.93 12.26
C ALA A 68 -12.78 -6.18 12.89
N THR A 69 -13.78 -5.36 12.55
CA THR A 69 -15.19 -5.56 12.89
C THR A 69 -15.97 -6.34 11.82
N ALA A 70 -15.31 -6.88 10.80
CA ALA A 70 -15.93 -7.80 9.85
C ALA A 70 -16.42 -9.04 10.60
N LYS A 71 -17.73 -9.06 10.89
CA LYS A 71 -18.57 -10.20 11.32
C LYS A 71 -17.78 -11.39 11.83
N LYS A 72 -17.87 -11.69 13.14
CA LYS A 72 -17.47 -12.98 13.75
C LYS A 72 -17.80 -14.12 12.78
N ARG A 73 -16.81 -14.61 12.03
CA ARG A 73 -16.98 -15.72 11.10
C ARG A 73 -17.20 -16.97 11.94
N LYS A 74 -18.19 -17.77 11.57
CA LYS A 74 -18.45 -19.04 12.25
C LYS A 74 -17.34 -20.02 11.89
N GLU A 75 -17.00 -20.87 12.85
CA GLU A 75 -16.00 -21.91 12.72
C GLU A 75 -16.44 -22.89 11.61
N GLY A 76 -15.73 -22.89 10.47
CA GLY A 76 -16.08 -23.67 9.27
C GLY A 76 -15.98 -22.92 7.94
N ASP A 77 -15.84 -21.58 7.95
CA ASP A 77 -15.62 -20.80 6.73
C ASP A 77 -14.21 -20.98 6.13
N ALA A 78 -14.10 -20.68 4.83
CA ALA A 78 -12.89 -20.70 3.99
C ALA A 78 -11.59 -20.27 4.72
N PRO A 79 -10.41 -20.78 4.32
CA PRO A 79 -9.14 -20.57 5.01
C PRO A 79 -8.91 -19.10 5.38
N ALA A 80 -8.35 -18.89 6.59
CA ALA A 80 -8.07 -17.57 7.13
C ALA A 80 -7.38 -16.69 6.08
N ARG A 81 -7.99 -15.53 5.78
CA ARG A 81 -7.42 -14.57 4.83
C ARG A 81 -6.07 -14.09 5.36
N HIS A 82 -5.13 -13.83 4.44
CA HIS A 82 -3.84 -13.25 4.81
C HIS A 82 -4.07 -11.92 5.52
N LYS A 83 -3.55 -11.79 6.74
CA LYS A 83 -3.64 -10.55 7.52
C LYS A 83 -2.43 -9.70 7.18
N PHE A 84 -2.67 -8.63 6.43
CA PHE A 84 -1.64 -7.64 6.13
C PHE A 84 -1.18 -6.97 7.43
N LEU A 85 0.13 -6.84 7.57
CA LEU A 85 0.79 -6.16 8.68
C LEU A 85 0.84 -4.65 8.46
N THR A 86 0.84 -4.22 7.20
CA THR A 86 0.80 -2.81 6.82
C THR A 86 -0.59 -2.23 7.04
N GLN A 87 -0.68 -1.17 7.85
CA GLN A 87 -1.93 -0.46 8.09
C GLN A 87 -2.19 0.58 6.99
N TRP A 88 -3.47 0.80 6.68
CA TRP A 88 -3.89 1.70 5.63
C TRP A 88 -4.62 2.93 6.15
N PRO A 89 -4.36 4.12 5.60
CA PRO A 89 -5.02 5.35 6.05
C PRO A 89 -6.51 5.39 5.68
N GLU A 90 -7.36 5.78 6.65
CA GLU A 90 -8.82 5.80 6.50
C GLU A 90 -9.38 7.12 5.95
N LYS A 91 -8.66 8.23 6.16
CA LYS A 91 -9.20 9.58 5.98
C LYS A 91 -9.45 9.99 4.53
N ARG A 92 -8.78 9.39 3.55
CA ARG A 92 -8.84 9.77 2.13
C ARG A 92 -8.86 8.55 1.21
N MET A 93 -8.88 8.77 -0.11
CA MET A 93 -8.76 7.68 -1.07
C MET A 93 -7.33 7.12 -1.07
N LEU A 94 -7.16 5.86 -1.43
CA LEU A 94 -5.82 5.25 -1.41
C LEU A 94 -4.86 5.91 -2.39
N TYR A 95 -5.40 6.51 -3.46
CA TYR A 95 -4.67 7.28 -4.46
C TYR A 95 -4.03 8.56 -3.90
N ASP A 96 -4.48 9.02 -2.73
CA ASP A 96 -3.88 10.16 -2.02
C ASP A 96 -2.61 9.78 -1.24
N TYR A 97 -2.22 8.50 -1.23
CA TYR A 97 -1.08 8.05 -0.45
C TYR A 97 -0.03 7.33 -1.30
N MET A 98 1.22 7.39 -0.84
CA MET A 98 2.34 6.61 -1.36
C MET A 98 2.93 5.73 -0.26
N TYR A 99 3.49 4.59 -0.64
CA TYR A 99 4.18 3.72 0.33
C TYR A 99 5.60 4.23 0.57
N SER A 100 5.92 4.61 1.81
CA SER A 100 7.27 4.96 2.23
C SER A 100 7.96 3.74 2.80
N LYS A 101 9.08 3.33 2.19
CA LYS A 101 9.93 2.26 2.73
C LYS A 101 10.60 2.68 4.04
N GLU A 102 11.00 3.95 4.14
CA GLU A 102 11.66 4.53 5.32
C GLU A 102 10.75 4.51 6.53
N GLU A 103 9.49 4.96 6.35
CA GLU A 103 8.50 4.97 7.43
C GLU A 103 7.72 3.65 7.54
N THR A 104 7.93 2.72 6.61
CA THR A 104 7.24 1.41 6.51
C THR A 104 5.70 1.57 6.59
N LYS A 105 5.17 2.64 5.96
CA LYS A 105 3.74 2.96 5.99
C LYS A 105 3.32 3.82 4.79
N PHE A 106 2.01 3.96 4.62
CA PHE A 106 1.43 4.88 3.65
C PHE A 106 1.45 6.31 4.18
N VAL A 107 2.03 7.22 3.40
CA VAL A 107 2.14 8.67 3.69
C VAL A 107 1.39 9.47 2.64
N TYR A 108 0.88 10.65 3.00
CA TYR A 108 0.15 11.50 2.06
C TYR A 108 1.15 12.02 1.01
N TRP A 109 0.90 11.76 -0.28
CA TRP A 109 1.93 12.00 -1.29
C TRP A 109 2.21 13.49 -1.52
N MET A 110 1.25 14.38 -1.27
CA MET A 110 1.50 15.83 -1.38
C MET A 110 2.50 16.33 -0.33
N ASP A 111 2.65 15.62 0.81
CA ASP A 111 3.63 15.99 1.83
C ASP A 111 5.06 15.59 1.43
N THR A 112 5.22 14.80 0.36
CA THR A 112 6.54 14.37 -0.14
C THR A 112 7.06 15.21 -1.30
N VAL A 113 6.21 16.07 -1.88
CA VAL A 113 6.56 16.98 -2.97
C VAL A 113 6.93 18.35 -2.40
N GLY A 114 8.08 18.89 -2.84
CA GLY A 114 8.53 20.22 -2.42
C GLY A 114 7.72 21.36 -3.07
N GLU A 115 7.88 22.57 -2.55
CA GLU A 115 7.28 23.77 -3.16
C GLU A 115 7.79 23.94 -4.60
N PHE A 116 6.87 23.87 -5.57
CA PHE A 116 7.18 24.08 -6.98
C PHE A 116 7.03 25.56 -7.36
N LYS A 117 8.11 26.17 -7.85
CA LYS A 117 8.11 27.57 -8.32
C LYS A 117 8.15 27.60 -9.84
N ILE A 118 7.11 28.22 -10.43
CA ILE A 118 7.01 28.40 -11.87
C ILE A 118 8.00 29.51 -12.29
N PRO A 119 8.93 29.23 -13.23
CA PRO A 119 9.79 30.26 -13.79
C PRO A 119 8.96 31.35 -14.49
N VAL A 120 9.35 32.62 -14.33
CA VAL A 120 8.60 33.79 -14.84
C VAL A 120 8.52 33.81 -16.37
N ASP A 121 9.51 33.20 -17.02
CA ASP A 121 9.69 33.08 -18.46
C ASP A 121 9.14 31.77 -19.05
N ALA A 122 8.65 30.85 -18.20
CA ALA A 122 8.14 29.57 -18.68
C ALA A 122 6.86 29.75 -19.51
N HIS A 123 6.83 29.13 -20.69
CA HIS A 123 5.61 29.05 -21.47
C HIS A 123 4.65 28.04 -20.86
N PHE A 124 3.34 28.30 -20.95
CA PHE A 124 2.31 27.45 -20.32
C PHE A 124 2.41 25.96 -20.66
N HIS A 125 2.85 25.61 -21.87
CA HIS A 125 2.98 24.22 -22.29
C HIS A 125 4.23 23.51 -21.72
N GLU A 126 5.14 24.24 -21.08
CA GLU A 126 6.37 23.72 -20.46
C GLU A 126 6.20 23.49 -18.95
N VAL A 127 5.14 24.05 -18.36
CA VAL A 127 4.88 23.95 -16.93
C VAL A 127 4.11 22.66 -16.64
N ILE A 128 4.80 21.70 -16.00
CA ILE A 128 4.18 20.53 -15.40
C ILE A 128 4.20 20.74 -13.89
N VAL A 129 3.02 20.98 -13.32
CA VAL A 129 2.85 21.05 -11.87
C VAL A 129 2.81 19.61 -11.34
N PRO A 130 3.74 19.22 -10.45
CA PRO A 130 3.78 17.89 -9.89
C PRO A 130 2.61 17.58 -8.96
#